data_AF-A0A367EGR7-F1
#
_entry.id   AF-A0A367EGR7-F1
#
_cell.length_a   1.000
_cell.length_b   1.000
_cell.length_c   1.000
_cell.angle_alpha   90.00
_cell.angle_beta   90.00
_cell.angle_gamma   90.00
#
_symmetry.space_group_name_H-M   'P 1'
#
loop_
_entity.id
_entity.type
_entity.pdbx_description
1 polymer ?
#
loop_
_entity_poly.entity_id
_entity_poly.type
_entity_poly.pdbx_seq_one_letter_code
_entity_poly.pdbx_strand_id
1 'polypeptide(L)'
;MTQHHGGERAADIRRRARDGGVDSPRPEPLLEQQRQFIADASHELCTPVAGLRAQLEEAQMHPDETDLPTLLKSALRDVDRLQAIVTDLLLLARLKGQVAEREPVDLAELVRWQLSAREDRRAARMAADPGVTVSCVPHQIARLVNALLDNADRHATGTVWIEVRGNGTSAELVVADDGAGITGADRERVFEPFARLDSARSRDRGGTGLGLAIARDIAHAHQGTLDVEDSPGGGACFVLRLPTVLRSHPPA
;
A
#
# COMPACT_ATOMS: atom_id res chain seq x y z
N MET A 1 84.95 14.88 -23.85
CA MET A 1 85.34 14.74 -22.44
C MET A 1 84.16 15.21 -21.60
N THR A 2 83.55 14.27 -20.87
CA THR A 2 82.65 14.44 -19.68
C THR A 2 81.38 15.31 -19.77
N GLN A 3 80.21 14.65 -19.86
CA GLN A 3 79.11 14.55 -18.85
C GLN A 3 78.02 15.64 -19.05
N HIS A 4 76.73 15.33 -19.20
CA HIS A 4 75.87 14.69 -18.20
C HIS A 4 74.67 13.95 -18.83
N HIS A 5 74.50 12.70 -18.43
CA HIS A 5 73.22 12.00 -18.36
C HIS A 5 72.41 12.53 -17.17
N GLY A 6 71.09 12.68 -17.36
CA GLY A 6 70.13 12.88 -16.26
C GLY A 6 69.02 13.85 -16.63
N GLY A 7 67.96 13.38 -17.30
CA GLY A 7 66.83 14.25 -17.64
C GLY A 7 65.63 13.58 -18.30
N GLU A 8 65.75 12.36 -18.83
CA GLU A 8 64.59 11.50 -19.07
C GLU A 8 64.12 10.93 -17.73
N ARG A 9 63.03 11.49 -17.17
CA ARG A 9 62.04 10.81 -16.30
C ARG A 9 61.01 11.75 -15.62
N ALA A 10 61.05 13.07 -15.85
CA ALA A 10 60.16 14.02 -15.15
C ALA A 10 58.97 14.57 -15.96
N ALA A 11 58.77 14.17 -17.21
CA ALA A 11 57.76 14.76 -18.10
C ALA A 11 56.51 13.89 -18.37
N ASP A 12 56.49 12.62 -17.96
CA ASP A 12 55.38 11.69 -18.30
C ASP A 12 54.36 11.46 -17.16
N ILE A 13 54.51 12.16 -16.03
CA ILE A 13 53.62 12.01 -14.86
C ILE A 13 52.47 13.06 -14.86
N ARG A 14 52.52 14.09 -15.72
CA ARG A 14 51.49 15.15 -15.75
C ARG A 14 50.36 14.96 -16.77
N ARG A 15 50.29 13.84 -17.50
CA ARG A 15 49.23 13.60 -18.51
C ARG A 15 48.23 12.49 -18.16
N ARG A 16 48.35 11.83 -17.00
CA ARG A 16 47.42 10.77 -16.53
C ARG A 16 46.46 11.17 -15.41
N ALA A 17 46.36 12.46 -15.07
CA ALA A 17 45.44 12.96 -14.05
C ALA A 17 44.27 13.78 -14.65
N ARG A 18 43.75 13.37 -15.81
CA ARG A 18 42.53 13.94 -16.41
C ARG A 18 41.43 12.92 -16.74
N ASP A 19 41.58 11.68 -16.29
CA ASP A 19 40.51 10.66 -16.30
C ASP A 19 40.01 10.36 -14.87
N GLY A 20 39.96 11.40 -14.03
CA GLY A 20 39.22 11.38 -12.77
C GLY A 20 37.78 11.85 -13.00
N GLY A 21 37.12 11.31 -14.02
CA GLY A 21 35.67 11.42 -14.15
C GLY A 21 35.07 10.69 -12.97
N VAL A 22 34.55 11.48 -12.02
CA VAL A 22 33.87 11.03 -10.82
C VAL A 22 32.79 10.03 -11.24
N ASP A 23 33.07 8.75 -11.06
CA ASP A 23 32.04 7.72 -11.00
C ASP A 23 31.36 7.95 -9.66
N SER A 24 30.44 8.93 -9.62
CA SER A 24 29.54 9.12 -8.50
C SER A 24 28.89 7.76 -8.29
N PRO A 25 29.01 7.14 -7.10
CA PRO A 25 28.44 5.83 -6.88
C PRO A 25 26.97 5.95 -7.22
N ARG A 26 26.52 5.23 -8.26
CA ARG A 26 25.09 5.07 -8.52
C ARG A 26 24.51 4.58 -7.19
N PRO A 27 23.62 5.33 -6.52
CA PRO A 27 23.01 4.82 -5.32
C PRO A 27 22.33 3.52 -5.73
N GLU A 28 22.65 2.42 -5.04
CA GLU A 28 21.98 1.16 -5.27
C GLU A 28 20.47 1.43 -5.18
N PRO A 29 19.67 1.09 -6.20
CA PRO A 29 18.26 1.51 -6.27
C PRO A 29 17.46 1.16 -5.01
N LEU A 30 17.87 0.10 -4.29
CA LEU A 30 17.31 -0.30 -3.00
C LEU A 30 17.57 0.72 -1.87
N LEU A 31 18.78 1.27 -1.78
CA LEU A 31 19.14 2.25 -0.75
C LEU A 31 18.40 3.58 -0.96
N GLU A 32 18.22 3.98 -2.23
CA GLU A 32 17.47 5.18 -2.56
C GLU A 32 15.97 5.01 -2.29
N GLN A 33 15.39 3.86 -2.67
CA GLN A 33 14.01 3.51 -2.32
C GLN A 33 13.78 3.48 -0.81
N GLN A 34 14.74 2.95 -0.04
CA GLN A 34 14.65 2.92 1.42
C GLN A 34 14.71 4.33 2.03
N ARG A 35 15.56 5.21 1.50
CA ARG A 35 15.62 6.62 1.93
C ARG A 35 14.34 7.36 1.63
N GLN A 36 13.82 7.21 0.41
CA GLN A 36 12.56 7.82 0.00
C GLN A 36 11.41 7.33 0.88
N PHE A 37 11.33 6.02 1.14
CA PHE A 37 10.34 5.45 2.05
C PHE A 37 10.41 6.03 3.47
N ILE A 38 11.61 6.18 4.03
CA ILE A 38 11.79 6.79 5.36
C ILE A 38 11.36 8.26 5.34
N ALA A 39 11.68 9.00 4.28
CA ALA A 39 11.27 10.39 4.15
C ALA A 39 9.74 10.54 4.08
N ASP A 40 9.09 9.72 3.26
CA ASP A 40 7.64 9.73 3.08
C ASP A 40 6.90 9.29 4.35
N ALA A 41 7.40 8.23 5.02
CA ALA A 41 6.90 7.81 6.33
C ALA A 41 7.00 8.92 7.38
N SER A 42 8.13 9.63 7.40
CA SER A 42 8.32 10.75 8.32
C SER A 42 7.32 11.87 8.04
N HIS A 43 7.11 12.21 6.76
CA HIS A 43 6.18 13.27 6.38
C HIS A 43 4.72 12.94 6.74
N GLU A 44 4.29 11.71 6.43
CA GLU A 44 2.93 11.24 6.76
C GLU A 44 2.68 11.13 8.27
N LEU A 45 3.71 10.90 9.08
CA LEU A 45 3.60 10.95 10.55
C LEU A 45 3.61 12.39 11.07
N CYS A 46 4.47 13.27 10.54
CA CYS A 46 4.60 14.64 11.01
C CYS A 46 3.32 15.47 10.80
N THR A 47 2.60 15.25 9.69
CA THR A 47 1.40 16.01 9.35
C THR A 47 0.28 15.90 10.39
N PRO A 48 -0.23 14.70 10.76
CA PRO A 48 -1.25 14.56 11.81
C PRO A 48 -0.73 14.98 13.19
N VAL A 49 0.57 14.81 13.49
CA VAL A 49 1.15 15.32 14.75
C VAL A 49 1.09 16.84 14.81
N ALA A 50 1.46 17.54 13.73
CA ALA A 50 1.40 18.99 13.65
C ALA A 50 -0.04 19.49 13.72
N GLY A 51 -0.97 18.83 13.03
CA GLY A 51 -2.40 19.14 13.07
C GLY A 51 -3.01 18.96 14.46
N LEU A 52 -2.71 17.85 15.13
CA LEU A 52 -3.13 17.59 16.50
C LEU A 52 -2.58 18.64 17.46
N ARG A 53 -1.29 18.98 17.33
CA ARG A 53 -0.64 20.01 18.15
C ARG A 53 -1.31 21.38 17.97
N ALA A 54 -1.55 21.81 16.73
CA ALA A 54 -2.20 23.08 16.44
C ALA A 54 -3.62 23.14 17.04
N GLN A 55 -4.40 22.06 16.93
CA GLN A 55 -5.74 21.98 17.53
C GLN A 55 -5.69 22.12 19.07
N LEU A 56 -4.71 21.50 19.72
CA LEU A 56 -4.55 21.57 21.17
C LEU A 56 -4.03 22.93 21.63
N GLU A 57 -3.09 23.55 20.89
CA GLU A 57 -2.58 24.90 21.18
C GLU A 57 -3.70 25.95 21.04
N GLU A 58 -4.53 25.85 20.00
CA GLU A 58 -5.70 26.73 19.80
C GLU A 58 -6.69 26.62 20.96
N ALA A 59 -7.04 25.39 21.36
CA ALA A 59 -7.95 25.16 22.48
C ALA A 59 -7.41 25.64 23.82
N GLN A 60 -6.08 25.66 23.97
CA GLN A 60 -5.43 26.21 25.16
C GLN A 60 -5.47 27.75 25.17
N MET A 61 -5.38 28.39 24.01
CA MET A 61 -5.44 29.87 23.89
C MET A 61 -6.88 30.39 24.03
N HIS A 62 -7.87 29.66 23.52
CA HIS A 62 -9.28 30.07 23.46
C HIS A 62 -10.23 29.00 24.05
N PRO A 63 -10.12 28.65 25.35
CA PRO A 63 -10.87 27.55 25.96
C PRO A 63 -12.38 27.78 25.97
N ASP A 64 -12.84 29.02 26.14
CA ASP A 64 -14.26 29.37 26.20
C ASP A 64 -14.94 29.37 24.81
N GLU A 65 -14.15 29.42 23.73
CA GLU A 65 -14.62 29.45 22.33
C GLU A 65 -14.49 28.08 21.64
N THR A 66 -13.86 27.11 22.31
CA THR A 66 -13.57 25.79 21.74
C THR A 66 -14.75 24.84 21.89
N ASP A 67 -15.23 24.30 20.76
CA ASP A 67 -16.14 23.16 20.76
C ASP A 67 -15.40 21.86 21.11
N LEU A 68 -15.33 21.58 22.42
CA LEU A 68 -14.61 20.43 22.97
C LEU A 68 -15.03 19.08 22.37
N PRO A 69 -16.34 18.76 22.20
CA PRO A 69 -16.77 17.56 21.47
C PRO A 69 -16.18 17.41 20.07
N THR A 70 -16.18 18.48 19.28
CA THR A 70 -15.64 18.45 17.91
C THR A 70 -14.12 18.31 17.91
N LEU A 71 -13.43 19.01 18.82
CA LEU A 71 -11.99 18.87 19.01
C LEU A 71 -11.61 17.44 19.38
N LEU A 72 -12.25 16.84 20.39
CA LEU A 72 -11.94 15.48 20.83
C LEU A 72 -12.17 14.47 19.70
N LYS A 73 -13.26 14.62 18.93
CA LYS A 73 -13.53 13.78 17.76
C LYS A 73 -12.49 13.97 16.66
N SER A 74 -11.96 15.17 16.48
CA SER A 74 -10.90 15.44 15.51
C SER A 74 -9.55 14.87 15.97
N ALA A 75 -9.18 15.11 17.23
CA ALA A 75 -7.97 14.60 17.85
C ALA A 75 -7.91 13.07 17.85
N LEU A 76 -9.02 12.40 18.18
CA LEU A 76 -9.10 10.94 18.13
C LEU A 76 -8.90 10.42 16.70
N ARG A 77 -9.48 11.08 15.68
CA ARG A 77 -9.24 10.72 14.28
C ARG A 77 -7.77 10.86 13.88
N ASP A 78 -7.08 11.90 14.35
CA ASP A 78 -5.65 12.08 14.08
C ASP A 78 -4.80 11.00 14.77
N VAL A 79 -5.17 10.60 16.00
CA VAL A 79 -4.53 9.50 16.73
C VAL A 79 -4.75 8.16 16.02
N ASP A 80 -5.98 7.86 15.61
CA ASP A 80 -6.32 6.63 14.88
C ASP A 80 -5.54 6.56 13.55
N ARG A 81 -5.42 7.71 12.84
CA ARG A 81 -4.60 7.81 11.63
C ARG A 81 -3.13 7.52 11.92
N LEU A 82 -2.57 8.08 12.99
CA LEU A 82 -1.18 7.82 13.39
C LEU A 82 -0.96 6.34 13.71
N GLN A 83 -1.89 5.72 14.44
CA GLN A 83 -1.84 4.29 14.75
C GLN A 83 -1.90 3.43 13.49
N ALA A 84 -2.74 3.79 12.52
CA ALA A 84 -2.83 3.11 11.24
C ALA A 84 -1.50 3.18 10.48
N ILE A 85 -0.89 4.36 10.36
CA ILE A 85 0.41 4.54 9.69
C ILE A 85 1.49 3.69 10.35
N VAL A 86 1.63 3.74 11.68
CA VAL A 86 2.64 2.93 12.40
C VAL A 86 2.41 1.44 12.18
N THR A 87 1.15 0.99 12.25
CA THR A 87 0.79 -0.42 12.05
C THR A 87 1.05 -0.88 10.62
N ASP A 88 0.82 -0.01 9.63
CA ASP A 88 1.13 -0.24 8.22
C ASP A 88 2.64 -0.37 7.99
N LEU A 89 3.44 0.56 8.53
CA LEU A 89 4.90 0.54 8.43
C LEU A 89 5.52 -0.73 9.05
N LEU A 90 5.06 -1.11 10.25
CA LEU A 90 5.53 -2.33 10.91
C LEU A 90 5.19 -3.59 10.12
N LEU A 91 4.05 -3.61 9.42
CA LEU A 91 3.65 -4.75 8.61
C LEU A 91 4.52 -4.87 7.35
N LEU A 92 4.75 -3.77 6.63
CA LEU A 92 5.64 -3.75 5.47
C LEU A 92 7.05 -4.27 5.81
N ALA A 93 7.54 -3.97 7.02
CA ALA A 93 8.81 -4.49 7.50
C ALA A 93 8.78 -6.00 7.82
N ARG A 94 7.64 -6.56 8.28
CA ARG A 94 7.53 -7.95 8.78
C ARG A 94 7.19 -8.97 7.70
N LEU A 95 6.45 -8.60 6.65
CA LEU A 95 6.06 -9.52 5.58
C LEU A 95 7.26 -10.14 4.85
N LYS A 96 8.44 -9.50 4.92
CA LYS A 96 9.69 -9.96 4.30
C LYS A 96 10.44 -11.08 5.03
N GLY A 97 9.85 -11.76 6.03
CA GLY A 97 10.60 -12.80 6.77
C GLY A 97 9.85 -13.72 7.74
N GLN A 98 8.52 -13.69 7.81
CA GLN A 98 7.77 -14.57 8.72
C GLN A 98 7.19 -15.81 8.04
N VAL A 99 7.46 -16.98 8.61
CA VAL A 99 6.66 -18.19 8.38
C VAL A 99 5.46 -18.10 9.31
N ALA A 100 4.33 -17.65 8.78
CA ALA A 100 3.06 -17.67 9.49
C ALA A 100 2.30 -18.96 9.15
N GLU A 101 1.61 -19.53 10.14
CA GLU A 101 0.76 -20.70 9.92
C GLU A 101 -0.40 -20.32 8.99
N ARG A 102 -0.53 -21.08 7.91
CA ARG A 102 -1.61 -20.93 6.95
C ARG A 102 -2.68 -21.94 7.24
N GLU A 103 -3.93 -21.53 7.17
CA GLU A 103 -5.10 -22.39 7.28
C GLU A 103 -6.01 -22.27 6.05
N PRO A 104 -6.83 -23.29 5.77
CA PRO A 104 -7.83 -23.21 4.71
C PRO A 104 -8.93 -22.22 5.09
N VAL A 105 -9.15 -21.19 4.27
CA VAL A 105 -10.17 -20.17 4.47
C VAL A 105 -11.08 -20.08 3.25
N ASP A 106 -12.40 -20.07 3.46
CA ASP A 106 -13.37 -19.74 2.41
C ASP A 106 -13.34 -18.23 2.15
N LEU A 107 -12.87 -17.86 0.95
CA LEU A 107 -12.65 -16.47 0.59
C LEU A 107 -13.96 -15.68 0.52
N ALA A 108 -15.05 -16.32 0.08
CA ALA A 108 -16.35 -15.68 0.00
C ALA A 108 -16.93 -15.40 1.40
N GLU A 109 -16.76 -16.33 2.34
CA GLU A 109 -17.16 -16.11 3.74
C GLU A 109 -16.37 -14.98 4.39
N LEU A 110 -15.05 -14.95 4.19
CA LEU A 110 -14.20 -13.89 4.73
C LEU A 110 -14.63 -12.52 4.20
N VAL A 111 -14.87 -12.38 2.89
CA VAL A 111 -15.31 -11.12 2.28
C VAL A 111 -16.69 -10.71 2.79
N ARG A 112 -17.64 -11.65 2.91
CA ARG A 112 -18.96 -11.39 3.52
C ARG A 112 -18.84 -10.88 4.96
N TRP A 113 -17.95 -11.48 5.75
CA TRP A 113 -17.70 -11.04 7.12
C TRP A 113 -17.18 -9.59 7.16
N GLN A 114 -16.17 -9.26 6.34
CA GLN A 114 -15.65 -7.89 6.27
C GLN A 114 -16.71 -6.88 5.82
N LEU A 115 -17.57 -7.23 4.87
CA LEU A 115 -18.68 -6.37 4.45
C LEU A 115 -19.73 -6.17 5.54
N SER A 116 -19.99 -7.19 6.36
CA SER A 116 -20.98 -7.11 7.45
C SER A 116 -20.51 -6.24 8.61
N ALA A 117 -19.20 -6.13 8.81
CA ALA A 117 -18.59 -5.31 9.87
C ALA A 117 -18.53 -3.81 9.51
N ARG A 118 -18.89 -3.42 8.28
CA ARG A 118 -18.85 -2.02 7.82
C ARG A 118 -20.17 -1.31 8.13
N GLU A 119 -20.09 -0.19 8.83
CA GLU A 119 -21.24 0.66 9.18
C GLU A 119 -21.76 1.47 7.97
N ASP A 120 -20.85 2.11 7.21
CA ASP A 120 -21.17 2.91 6.02
C ASP A 120 -21.10 2.07 4.75
N ARG A 121 -22.13 1.25 4.54
CA ARG A 121 -22.25 0.46 3.31
C ARG A 121 -22.64 1.37 2.15
N ARG A 122 -21.67 1.82 1.34
CA ARG A 122 -22.00 2.08 -0.08
C ARG A 122 -22.67 0.84 -0.67
N ALA A 123 -23.45 0.99 -1.73
CA ALA A 123 -24.24 -0.10 -2.30
C ALA A 123 -23.33 -1.20 -2.90
N ALA A 124 -22.81 -2.06 -2.02
CA ALA A 124 -21.92 -3.15 -2.37
C ALA A 124 -22.75 -4.32 -2.89
N ARG A 125 -22.47 -4.75 -4.12
CA ARG A 125 -23.09 -5.89 -4.78
C ARG A 125 -22.06 -7.01 -4.86
N MET A 126 -22.33 -8.10 -4.15
CA MET A 126 -21.43 -9.25 -4.10
C MET A 126 -22.04 -10.44 -4.85
N ALA A 127 -21.23 -11.04 -5.74
CA ALA A 127 -21.48 -12.36 -6.32
C ALA A 127 -20.32 -13.28 -5.94
N ALA A 128 -20.60 -14.54 -5.60
CA ALA A 128 -19.54 -15.46 -5.19
C ALA A 128 -19.87 -16.90 -5.54
N ASP A 129 -18.89 -17.58 -6.13
CA ASP A 129 -18.88 -19.04 -6.26
C ASP A 129 -18.77 -19.67 -4.86
N PRO A 130 -19.52 -20.75 -4.57
CA PRO A 130 -19.43 -21.42 -3.29
C PRO A 130 -18.12 -22.22 -3.16
N GLY A 131 -17.52 -22.24 -1.96
CA GLY A 131 -16.44 -23.16 -1.63
C GLY A 131 -15.06 -22.79 -2.20
N VAL A 132 -14.84 -21.52 -2.56
CA VAL A 132 -13.54 -21.01 -3.01
C VAL A 132 -12.60 -20.91 -1.81
N THR A 133 -11.83 -21.97 -1.56
CA THR A 133 -10.93 -22.08 -0.39
C THR A 133 -9.47 -21.83 -0.77
N VAL A 134 -8.80 -20.97 0.00
CA VAL A 134 -7.37 -20.64 -0.13
C VAL A 134 -6.61 -21.01 1.14
N SER A 135 -5.34 -21.43 1.00
CA SER A 135 -4.46 -21.59 2.17
C SER A 135 -3.78 -20.27 2.48
N CYS A 136 -4.19 -19.62 3.56
CA CYS A 136 -3.74 -18.28 3.88
C CYS A 136 -3.64 -18.01 5.37
N VAL A 137 -3.08 -16.84 5.69
CA VAL A 137 -3.11 -16.27 7.04
C VAL A 137 -4.36 -15.38 7.13
N PRO A 138 -5.42 -15.77 7.87
CA PRO A 138 -6.74 -15.14 7.76
C PRO A 138 -6.74 -13.63 7.98
N HIS A 139 -6.03 -13.17 9.02
CA HIS A 139 -5.96 -11.75 9.37
C HIS A 139 -5.21 -10.93 8.31
N GLN A 140 -4.27 -11.51 7.57
CA GLN A 140 -3.58 -10.83 6.47
C GLN A 140 -4.51 -10.68 5.27
N ILE A 141 -5.22 -11.74 4.87
CA ILE A 141 -6.20 -11.65 3.77
C ILE A 141 -7.35 -10.71 4.14
N ALA A 142 -7.84 -10.73 5.39
CA ALA A 142 -8.84 -9.77 5.87
C ALA A 142 -8.36 -8.32 5.72
N ARG A 143 -7.09 -8.03 6.03
CA ARG A 143 -6.50 -6.71 5.87
C ARG A 143 -6.38 -6.29 4.41
N LEU A 144 -5.94 -7.20 3.53
CA LEU A 144 -5.90 -6.98 2.08
C LEU A 144 -7.30 -6.61 1.57
N VAL A 145 -8.30 -7.42 1.91
CA VAL A 145 -9.71 -7.19 1.53
C VAL A 145 -10.19 -5.83 2.04
N ASN A 146 -9.91 -5.49 3.29
CA ASN A 146 -10.28 -4.19 3.83
C ASN A 146 -9.59 -3.03 3.11
N ALA A 147 -8.32 -3.16 2.73
CA ALA A 147 -7.63 -2.14 1.95
C ALA A 147 -8.30 -1.90 0.58
N LEU A 148 -8.76 -2.96 -0.10
CA LEU A 148 -9.48 -2.84 -1.36
C LEU A 148 -10.86 -2.20 -1.17
N LEU A 149 -11.59 -2.62 -0.15
CA LEU A 149 -12.92 -2.08 0.17
C LEU A 149 -12.84 -0.61 0.62
N ASP A 150 -11.86 -0.24 1.44
CA ASP A 150 -11.64 1.15 1.85
C ASP A 150 -11.29 2.06 0.65
N ASN A 151 -10.54 1.51 -0.31
CA ASN A 151 -10.27 2.21 -1.56
C ASN A 151 -11.57 2.41 -2.35
N ALA A 152 -12.36 1.35 -2.54
CA ALA A 152 -13.63 1.42 -3.24
C ALA A 152 -14.59 2.41 -2.55
N ASP A 153 -14.74 2.38 -1.23
CA ASP A 153 -15.62 3.26 -0.48
C ASP A 153 -15.23 4.74 -0.60
N ARG A 154 -13.92 5.02 -0.67
CA ARG A 154 -13.37 6.37 -0.83
C ARG A 154 -13.62 6.92 -2.24
N HIS A 155 -13.47 6.09 -3.27
CA HIS A 155 -13.40 6.53 -4.66
C HIS A 155 -14.69 6.33 -5.46
N ALA A 156 -15.53 5.36 -5.08
CA ALA A 156 -16.82 5.10 -5.72
C ALA A 156 -17.72 6.35 -5.68
N THR A 157 -18.49 6.53 -6.76
CA THR A 157 -19.53 7.55 -6.80
C THR A 157 -20.84 7.02 -6.21
N GLY A 158 -21.13 5.73 -6.34
CA GLY A 158 -22.31 5.09 -5.76
C GLY A 158 -22.17 3.60 -5.45
N THR A 159 -21.62 2.81 -6.38
CA THR A 159 -21.69 1.35 -6.36
C THR A 159 -20.30 0.72 -6.27
N VAL A 160 -20.20 -0.34 -5.47
CA VAL A 160 -19.04 -1.22 -5.40
C VAL A 160 -19.48 -2.62 -5.82
N TRP A 161 -18.76 -3.24 -6.74
CA TRP A 161 -18.97 -4.62 -7.19
C TRP A 161 -17.87 -5.52 -6.66
N ILE A 162 -18.28 -6.67 -6.15
CA ILE A 162 -17.38 -7.64 -5.55
C ILE A 162 -17.70 -9.01 -6.14
N GLU A 163 -16.71 -9.66 -6.73
CA GLU A 163 -16.87 -11.00 -7.29
C GLU A 163 -15.82 -11.95 -6.72
N VAL A 164 -16.25 -13.12 -6.26
CA VAL A 164 -15.34 -14.21 -5.85
C VAL A 164 -15.58 -15.39 -6.78
N ARG A 165 -14.53 -15.82 -7.48
CA ARG A 165 -14.58 -16.92 -8.45
C ARG A 165 -13.51 -17.96 -8.16
N GLY A 166 -13.78 -19.22 -8.48
CA GLY A 166 -12.81 -20.29 -8.36
C GLY A 166 -12.81 -21.20 -9.59
N ASN A 167 -11.63 -21.51 -10.12
CA ASN A 167 -11.48 -22.44 -11.26
C ASN A 167 -10.75 -23.75 -10.89
N GLY A 168 -10.69 -24.07 -9.60
CA GLY A 168 -10.08 -25.29 -9.06
C GLY A 168 -8.57 -25.21 -8.80
N THR A 169 -7.85 -24.30 -9.48
CA THR A 169 -6.42 -24.04 -9.24
C THR A 169 -6.14 -22.63 -8.75
N SER A 170 -7.05 -21.69 -9.02
CA SER A 170 -6.94 -20.30 -8.58
C SER A 170 -8.28 -19.75 -8.08
N ALA A 171 -8.19 -19.00 -6.99
CA ALA A 171 -9.25 -18.15 -6.45
C ALA A 171 -9.01 -16.73 -6.95
N GLU A 172 -10.05 -16.11 -7.48
CA GLU A 172 -10.06 -14.74 -7.94
C GLU A 172 -11.04 -13.94 -7.06
N LEU A 173 -10.57 -12.82 -6.51
CA LEU A 173 -11.41 -11.81 -5.88
C LEU A 173 -11.28 -10.52 -6.69
N VAL A 174 -12.39 -10.05 -7.23
CA VAL A 174 -12.51 -8.78 -7.95
C VAL A 174 -13.21 -7.77 -7.06
N VAL A 175 -12.63 -6.59 -6.91
CA VAL A 175 -13.26 -5.43 -6.27
C VAL A 175 -13.22 -4.26 -7.24
N ALA A 176 -14.40 -3.85 -7.73
CA ALA A 176 -14.55 -2.78 -8.71
C ALA A 176 -15.49 -1.68 -8.22
N ASP A 177 -15.27 -0.45 -8.68
CA ASP A 177 -16.11 0.71 -8.36
C ASP A 177 -16.53 1.50 -9.61
N ASP A 178 -17.49 2.42 -9.42
CA ASP A 178 -17.96 3.41 -10.40
C ASP A 178 -17.33 4.79 -10.19
N GLY A 179 -16.14 4.80 -9.59
CA GLY A 179 -15.35 5.99 -9.32
C GLY A 179 -14.57 6.49 -10.54
N ALA A 180 -13.52 7.25 -10.25
CA ALA A 180 -12.52 7.56 -11.27
C ALA A 180 -11.58 6.36 -11.43
N GLY A 181 -11.51 5.81 -12.64
CA GLY A 181 -10.59 4.72 -12.94
C GLY A 181 -9.12 5.10 -12.83
N ILE A 182 -8.28 4.09 -12.98
CA ILE A 182 -6.82 4.21 -12.92
C ILE A 182 -6.28 4.14 -14.34
N THR A 183 -5.51 5.16 -14.74
CA THR A 183 -4.91 5.18 -16.08
C THR A 183 -3.90 4.04 -16.22
N GLY A 184 -3.68 3.56 -17.46
CA GLY A 184 -2.72 2.47 -17.70
C GLY A 184 -1.32 2.75 -17.15
N ALA A 185 -0.85 4.00 -17.21
CA ALA A 185 0.45 4.43 -16.68
C ALA A 185 0.53 4.40 -15.14
N ASP A 186 -0.61 4.45 -14.47
CA ASP A 186 -0.69 4.51 -13.01
C ASP A 186 -1.01 3.16 -12.36
N ARG A 187 -1.36 2.12 -13.13
CA ARG A 187 -1.75 0.79 -12.62
C ARG A 187 -0.69 0.14 -11.73
N GLU A 188 0.58 0.34 -12.04
CA GLU A 188 1.67 -0.15 -11.20
C GLU A 188 1.96 0.81 -10.04
N ARG A 189 1.93 2.12 -10.33
CA ARG A 189 2.27 3.18 -9.39
C ARG A 189 1.32 3.23 -8.19
N VAL A 190 0.06 2.86 -8.33
CA VAL A 190 -0.91 2.84 -7.22
C VAL A 190 -0.53 1.87 -6.09
N PHE A 191 0.36 0.91 -6.36
CA PHE A 191 0.87 -0.02 -5.36
C PHE A 191 2.20 0.42 -4.73
N GLU A 192 2.77 1.54 -5.17
CA GLU A 192 3.94 2.11 -4.50
C GLU A 192 3.52 2.66 -3.12
N PRO A 193 4.34 2.46 -2.08
CA PRO A 193 4.06 3.05 -0.77
C PRO A 193 3.87 4.56 -0.87
N PHE A 194 2.83 5.08 -0.21
CA PHE A 194 2.46 6.50 -0.20
C PHE A 194 1.99 7.07 -1.54
N ALA A 195 1.76 6.23 -2.55
CA ALA A 195 1.24 6.68 -3.83
C ALA A 195 -0.15 7.32 -3.69
N ARG A 196 -0.27 8.54 -4.18
CA ARG A 196 -1.54 9.27 -4.30
C ARG A 196 -1.64 9.82 -5.72
N LEU A 197 -2.59 9.31 -6.49
CA LEU A 197 -2.85 9.81 -7.85
C LEU A 197 -3.34 11.27 -7.81
N ASP A 198 -2.94 12.07 -8.78
CA ASP A 198 -3.18 13.53 -8.79
C ASP A 198 -4.67 13.90 -8.76
N SER A 199 -5.55 13.04 -9.30
CA SER A 199 -7.02 13.19 -9.24
C SER A 199 -7.63 12.98 -7.84
N ALA A 200 -6.86 12.41 -6.91
CA ALA A 200 -7.24 12.18 -5.51
C ALA A 200 -6.71 13.26 -4.55
N ARG A 201 -5.80 14.15 -4.98
CA ARG A 201 -5.21 15.20 -4.12
C ARG A 201 -6.23 16.24 -3.68
N SER A 202 -7.26 16.52 -4.48
CA SER A 202 -8.31 17.51 -4.17
C SER A 202 -9.37 17.02 -3.18
N ARG A 203 -9.40 15.71 -2.91
CA ARG A 203 -10.36 15.05 -1.99
C ARG A 203 -9.56 14.42 -0.87
N ASP A 204 -9.13 15.24 0.09
CA ASP A 204 -8.35 14.85 1.26
C ASP A 204 -9.17 14.00 2.25
N ARG A 205 -9.65 12.83 1.79
CA ARG A 205 -10.43 11.85 2.56
C ARG A 205 -9.51 10.79 3.19
N GLY A 206 -8.44 11.23 3.84
CA GLY A 206 -7.78 10.50 4.93
C GLY A 206 -7.15 9.13 4.63
N GLY A 207 -6.58 8.91 3.44
CA GLY A 207 -5.81 7.68 3.16
C GLY A 207 -4.31 7.85 3.44
N THR A 208 -3.68 6.85 4.07
CA THR A 208 -2.22 6.81 4.31
C THR A 208 -1.40 6.55 3.04
N GLY A 209 -2.03 6.11 1.96
CA GLY A 209 -1.33 5.67 0.74
C GLY A 209 -0.56 4.34 0.89
N LEU A 210 -0.67 3.67 2.06
CA LEU A 210 0.04 2.41 2.33
C LEU A 210 -0.83 1.17 2.09
N GLY A 211 -2.16 1.31 2.10
CA GLY A 211 -3.09 0.19 2.05
C GLY A 211 -2.92 -0.71 0.83
N LEU A 212 -2.81 -0.14 -0.38
CA LEU A 212 -2.64 -0.92 -1.62
C LEU A 212 -1.25 -1.57 -1.72
N ALA A 213 -0.20 -0.88 -1.27
CA ALA A 213 1.15 -1.45 -1.20
C ALA A 213 1.18 -2.69 -0.30
N ILE A 214 0.58 -2.58 0.89
CA ILE A 214 0.44 -3.70 1.84
C ILE A 214 -0.40 -4.82 1.25
N ALA A 215 -1.52 -4.49 0.60
CA ALA A 215 -2.38 -5.46 -0.05
C ALA A 215 -1.60 -6.29 -1.10
N ARG A 216 -0.74 -5.63 -1.89
CA ARG A 216 0.10 -6.31 -2.89
C ARG A 216 1.18 -7.17 -2.26
N ASP A 217 1.85 -6.70 -1.21
CA ASP A 217 2.82 -7.49 -0.46
C ASP A 217 2.17 -8.73 0.19
N ILE A 218 0.96 -8.59 0.73
CA ILE A 218 0.20 -9.72 1.27
C ILE A 218 -0.14 -10.73 0.15
N ALA A 219 -0.60 -10.26 -1.01
CA ALA A 219 -0.91 -11.15 -2.14
C ALA A 219 0.34 -11.96 -2.56
N HIS A 220 1.49 -11.29 -2.71
CA HIS A 220 2.75 -11.93 -3.06
C HIS A 220 3.26 -12.88 -1.96
N ALA A 221 3.13 -12.51 -0.69
CA ALA A 221 3.45 -13.39 0.44
C ALA A 221 2.60 -14.67 0.41
N HIS A 222 1.43 -14.65 -0.22
CA HIS A 222 0.54 -15.79 -0.43
C HIS A 222 0.69 -16.47 -1.80
N GLN A 223 1.79 -16.21 -2.53
CA GLN A 223 2.06 -16.78 -3.86
C GLN A 223 1.01 -16.37 -4.90
N GLY A 224 0.36 -15.23 -4.69
CA GLY A 224 -0.62 -14.65 -5.59
C GLY A 224 -0.16 -13.35 -6.23
N THR A 225 -1.10 -12.71 -6.92
CA THR A 225 -0.94 -11.37 -7.52
C THR A 225 -2.11 -10.48 -7.14
N LEU A 226 -1.87 -9.18 -7.15
CA LEU A 226 -2.88 -8.15 -7.02
C LEU A 226 -2.64 -7.13 -8.12
N ASP A 227 -3.56 -7.07 -9.07
CA ASP A 227 -3.42 -6.30 -10.30
C ASP A 227 -4.58 -5.31 -10.46
N VAL A 228 -4.38 -4.29 -11.30
CA VAL A 228 -5.45 -3.39 -11.73
C VAL A 228 -5.85 -3.75 -13.16
N GLU A 229 -7.13 -4.08 -13.34
CA GLU A 229 -7.72 -4.40 -14.64
C GLU A 229 -8.71 -3.29 -15.07
N ASP A 230 -9.23 -3.40 -16.30
CA ASP A 230 -10.25 -2.48 -16.78
C ASP A 230 -11.59 -2.77 -16.10
N SER A 231 -12.23 -1.73 -15.54
CA SER A 231 -13.56 -1.84 -14.95
C SER A 231 -14.64 -1.63 -16.04
N PRO A 232 -15.64 -2.52 -16.15
CA PRO A 232 -16.82 -2.27 -16.97
C PRO A 232 -17.58 -0.99 -16.58
N GLY A 233 -17.45 -0.56 -15.31
CA GLY A 233 -18.05 0.66 -14.78
C GLY A 233 -17.22 1.93 -14.98
N GLY A 234 -16.03 1.83 -15.59
CA GLY A 234 -15.12 2.97 -15.82
C GLY A 234 -14.33 3.43 -14.59
N GLY A 235 -14.61 2.87 -13.40
CA GLY A 235 -13.86 3.12 -12.17
C GLY A 235 -12.63 2.21 -12.01
N ALA A 236 -12.15 2.06 -10.78
CA ALA A 236 -11.03 1.14 -10.51
C ALA A 236 -11.54 -0.32 -10.45
N CYS A 237 -10.69 -1.26 -10.83
CA CYS A 237 -10.95 -2.70 -10.73
C CYS A 237 -9.67 -3.39 -10.24
N PHE A 238 -9.69 -3.86 -9.00
CA PHE A 238 -8.59 -4.60 -8.38
C PHE A 238 -8.90 -6.09 -8.44
N VAL A 239 -7.93 -6.87 -8.90
CA VAL A 239 -8.07 -8.31 -9.08
C VAL A 239 -6.99 -9.03 -8.27
N LEU A 240 -7.41 -9.68 -7.19
CA LEU A 240 -6.59 -10.57 -6.38
C LEU A 240 -6.68 -11.99 -6.93
N ARG A 241 -5.53 -12.60 -7.23
CA ARG A 241 -5.44 -14.00 -7.65
C ARG A 241 -4.61 -14.77 -6.63
N LEU A 242 -5.18 -15.81 -6.01
CA LEU A 242 -4.52 -16.69 -5.06
C LEU A 242 -4.57 -18.15 -5.54
N PRO A 243 -3.60 -19.00 -5.20
CA PRO A 243 -3.72 -20.44 -5.39
C PRO A 243 -4.84 -21.03 -4.51
N THR A 244 -5.72 -21.86 -5.08
CA THR A 244 -6.68 -22.62 -4.27
C THR A 244 -6.03 -23.82 -3.61
N VAL A 245 -6.61 -24.26 -2.50
CA VAL A 245 -6.41 -25.62 -2.01
C VAL A 245 -7.57 -26.49 -2.49
N LEU A 246 -7.24 -27.60 -3.15
CA LEU A 246 -8.24 -28.63 -3.45
C LEU A 246 -8.77 -29.13 -2.10
N ARG A 247 -10.09 -29.06 -1.89
CA ARG A 247 -10.72 -29.76 -0.77
C ARG A 247 -10.50 -31.25 -0.98
N SER A 248 -9.58 -31.86 -0.23
CA SER A 248 -9.63 -33.29 0.01
C SER A 248 -10.88 -33.55 0.85
N HIS A 249 -11.98 -33.94 0.20
CA HIS A 249 -13.14 -34.50 0.90
C HIS A 249 -12.63 -35.67 1.76
N PRO A 250 -12.86 -35.69 3.08
CA PRO A 250 -12.69 -36.94 3.81
C PRO A 250 -13.70 -37.95 3.22
N PRO A 251 -13.28 -39.22 2.98
CA PRO A 251 -14.22 -40.25 2.57
C PRO A 251 -15.29 -40.42 3.65
N ALA A 252 -16.54 -40.58 3.20
CA ALA A 252 -17.72 -40.78 4.03
C ALA A 252 -17.62 -42.00 4.96
#